data_AF-A0A974ZA06-F1
#
_entry.id   AF-A0A974ZA06-F1
#
_cell.length_a   1.000
_cell.length_b   1.000
_cell.length_c   1.000
_cell.angle_alpha   90.00
_cell.angle_beta   90.00
_cell.angle_gamma   90.00
#
_symmetry.space_group_name_H-M   'P 1'
#
loop_
_entity.id
_entity.type
_entity.pdbx_description
1 polymer ?
#
loop_
_entity_poly.entity_id
_entity_poly.type
_entity_poly.pdbx_seq_one_letter_code
_entity_poly.pdbx_strand_id
1 'polypeptide(L)'
;MNDVAARALGTSGNGAFIPPAELAPMLRETLNEGVVRRGEVLLFAGYSGWADEPPGRFSDLTGWECFVSSFHLEDAVPVKVRSSADGEPVISEEDQALMLRHGLGFALEVVRLVNGLDEPVAVRCIIATNTTNGTFRFHRARPGEPSWQATNDLDSYAREWPAQKLIVVDSGPASLGGTPW
;
A
#
# COMPACT_ATOMS: atom_id res chain seq x y z
N MET A 1 7.64 -7.28 -5.50
CA MET A 1 6.36 -8.01 -5.38
C MET A 1 6.65 -9.48 -5.21
N ASN A 2 5.78 -10.26 -4.56
CA ASN A 2 5.94 -11.70 -4.41
C ASN A 2 5.35 -12.48 -5.60
N ASP A 3 5.73 -13.74 -5.77
CA ASP A 3 5.36 -14.57 -6.93
C ASP A 3 3.85 -14.77 -7.08
N VAL A 4 3.12 -14.87 -5.96
CA VAL A 4 1.67 -15.01 -5.97
C VAL A 4 0.97 -13.71 -6.42
N ALA A 5 1.48 -12.53 -6.06
CA ALA A 5 0.98 -11.26 -6.58
C ALA A 5 1.29 -11.10 -8.07
N ALA A 6 2.50 -11.44 -8.50
CA ALA A 6 2.89 -11.38 -9.91
C ALA A 6 1.99 -12.27 -10.78
N ARG A 7 1.71 -13.50 -10.33
CA ARG A 7 0.77 -14.41 -11.02
C ARG A 7 -0.65 -13.87 -11.06
N ALA A 8 -1.13 -13.26 -9.98
CA ALA A 8 -2.48 -12.69 -9.92
C ALA A 8 -2.68 -11.50 -10.87
N LEU A 9 -1.64 -10.67 -11.05
CA LEU A 9 -1.67 -9.53 -11.97
C LEU A 9 -1.53 -9.94 -13.44
N GLY A 10 -0.92 -11.10 -13.72
CA GLY A 10 -0.59 -11.56 -15.07
C GLY A 10 0.77 -11.02 -15.54
N THR A 11 1.39 -11.68 -16.53
CA THR A 11 2.68 -11.24 -17.10
C THR A 11 2.54 -9.86 -17.75
N SER A 12 3.31 -8.91 -17.22
CA SER A 12 3.44 -7.49 -17.57
C SER A 12 3.03 -7.12 -19.00
N GLY A 13 1.86 -6.49 -19.14
CA GLY A 13 1.40 -5.83 -20.37
C GLY A 13 0.08 -5.10 -20.15
N ASN A 14 0.06 -3.78 -20.38
CA ASN A 14 -1.11 -2.87 -20.45
C ASN A 14 -2.32 -3.19 -19.54
N GLY A 15 -2.08 -3.53 -18.27
CA GLY A 15 -3.14 -3.79 -17.29
C GLY A 15 -2.66 -4.20 -15.89
N ALA A 16 -1.36 -4.04 -15.61
CA ALA A 16 -0.78 -4.40 -14.31
C ALA A 16 -1.25 -3.46 -13.18
N PHE A 17 -1.66 -2.25 -13.53
CA PHE A 17 -2.21 -1.25 -12.60
C PHE A 17 -3.35 -0.49 -13.28
N ILE A 18 -4.21 0.11 -12.46
CA ILE A 18 -5.26 1.01 -12.92
C ILE A 18 -4.70 2.44 -13.03
N PRO A 19 -4.83 3.13 -14.18
CA PRO A 19 -4.31 4.48 -14.33
C PRO A 19 -5.06 5.46 -13.43
N PRO A 20 -4.46 6.63 -13.09
CA PRO A 20 -5.03 7.54 -12.09
C PRO A 20 -6.47 8.00 -12.39
N ALA A 21 -6.80 8.22 -13.67
CA ALA A 21 -8.13 8.63 -14.10
C ALA A 21 -9.22 7.56 -13.88
N GLU A 22 -8.83 6.29 -13.83
CA GLU A 22 -9.71 5.12 -13.70
C GLU A 22 -9.71 4.53 -12.28
N LEU A 23 -8.90 5.07 -11.37
CA LEU A 23 -8.92 4.67 -9.98
C LEU A 23 -10.33 4.84 -9.37
N ALA A 24 -10.66 3.99 -8.40
CA ALA A 24 -11.92 4.08 -7.71
C ALA A 24 -12.11 5.49 -7.08
N PRO A 25 -13.33 6.04 -7.04
CA PRO A 25 -13.58 7.43 -6.65
C PRO A 25 -12.89 7.83 -5.34
N MET A 26 -13.04 7.02 -4.28
CA MET A 26 -12.41 7.28 -2.98
C MET A 26 -10.88 7.37 -3.07
N LEU A 27 -10.24 6.50 -3.85
CA LEU A 27 -8.79 6.56 -4.06
C LEU A 27 -8.38 7.84 -4.79
N ARG A 28 -9.14 8.27 -5.80
CA ARG A 28 -8.87 9.54 -6.50
C ARG A 28 -9.06 10.74 -5.58
N GLU A 29 -10.08 10.73 -4.74
CA GLU A 29 -10.33 11.77 -3.75
C GLU A 29 -9.16 11.88 -2.76
N THR A 30 -8.70 10.77 -2.19
CA THR A 30 -7.51 10.75 -1.31
C THR A 30 -6.25 11.29 -2.02
N LEU A 31 -6.03 10.94 -3.29
CA LEU A 31 -4.90 11.49 -4.06
C LEU A 31 -5.03 13.01 -4.31
N ASN A 32 -6.26 13.49 -4.53
CA ASN A 32 -6.53 14.92 -4.77
C ASN A 32 -6.33 15.77 -3.51
N GLU A 33 -6.58 15.21 -2.32
CA GLU A 33 -6.22 15.83 -1.06
C GLU A 33 -4.69 15.95 -0.91
N GLY A 34 -3.97 14.96 -1.43
CA GLY A 34 -2.52 14.95 -1.51
C GLY A 34 -1.84 14.33 -0.29
N VAL A 35 -0.51 14.37 -0.32
CA VAL A 35 0.36 13.92 0.77
C VAL A 35 1.08 15.13 1.34
N VAL A 36 1.12 15.23 2.66
CA VAL A 36 1.80 16.32 3.36
C VAL A 36 2.91 15.78 4.26
N ARG A 37 3.93 16.60 4.47
CA ARG A 37 4.99 16.34 5.44
C ARG A 37 4.72 17.16 6.70
N ARG A 38 4.77 16.50 7.87
CA ARG A 38 4.69 17.14 9.18
C ARG A 38 5.92 16.75 9.99
N GLY A 39 6.93 17.62 9.98
CA GLY A 39 8.23 17.30 10.58
C GLY A 39 8.88 16.10 9.89
N GLU A 40 9.06 15.00 10.62
CA GLU A 40 9.74 13.79 10.13
C GLU A 40 8.81 12.72 9.55
N VAL A 41 7.49 12.94 9.56
CA VAL A 41 6.47 11.99 9.08
C VAL A 41 5.72 12.48 7.85
N LEU A 42 5.19 11.53 7.08
CA LEU A 42 4.26 11.75 5.97
C LEU A 42 2.87 11.24 6.31
N LEU A 43 1.86 11.87 5.73
CA LEU A 43 0.46 11.51 5.89
C LEU A 43 -0.39 12.03 4.72
N PHE A 44 -1.55 11.41 4.50
CA PHE A 44 -2.56 11.99 3.62
C PHE A 44 -3.09 13.30 4.22
N ALA A 45 -3.29 14.31 3.38
CA ALA A 45 -3.66 15.64 3.84
C ALA A 45 -5.00 15.64 4.59
N GLY A 46 -6.01 14.90 4.10
CA GLY A 46 -7.30 14.76 4.78
C GLY A 46 -7.25 14.05 6.12
N TYR A 47 -6.15 13.33 6.42
CA TYR A 47 -5.97 12.62 7.69
C TYR A 47 -5.26 13.44 8.77
N SER A 48 -4.72 14.60 8.40
CA SER A 48 -3.95 15.46 9.30
C SER A 48 -4.72 15.96 10.52
N GLY A 49 -6.04 16.08 10.43
CA GLY A 49 -6.90 16.58 11.51
C GLY A 49 -7.26 15.56 12.59
N TRP A 50 -7.19 14.25 12.30
CA TRP A 50 -7.54 13.20 13.27
C TRP A 50 -6.32 12.40 13.77
N ALA A 51 -5.19 12.48 13.07
CA ALA A 51 -3.97 11.79 13.47
C ALA A 51 -3.30 12.47 14.68
N ASP A 52 -3.23 11.73 15.81
CA ASP A 52 -2.53 12.14 17.04
C ASP A 52 -1.05 12.49 16.79
N GLU A 53 -0.39 13.17 17.74
CA GLU A 53 1.04 13.46 17.65
C GLU A 53 1.90 12.19 17.47
N PRO A 54 2.80 12.12 16.47
CA PRO A 54 3.70 10.99 16.28
C PRO A 54 4.80 10.92 17.37
N PRO A 55 5.28 9.73 17.76
CA PRO A 55 4.77 8.41 17.39
C PRO A 55 3.56 7.97 18.23
N GLY A 56 3.04 8.82 19.11
CA GLY A 56 1.92 8.49 20.00
C GLY A 56 2.21 7.24 20.83
N ARG A 57 1.39 6.19 20.62
CA ARG A 57 1.52 4.88 21.29
C ARG A 57 2.45 3.88 20.58
N PHE A 58 3.00 4.23 19.42
CA PHE A 58 3.80 3.33 18.60
C PHE A 58 5.28 3.34 19.03
N SER A 59 5.99 2.25 18.76
CA SER A 59 7.41 2.10 19.07
C SER A 59 8.32 3.02 18.25
N ASP A 60 7.87 3.41 17.07
CA ASP A 60 8.63 4.20 16.11
C ASP A 60 7.70 4.97 15.16
N LEU A 61 8.27 5.88 14.38
CA LEU A 61 7.55 6.71 13.41
C LEU A 61 6.94 5.89 12.28
N THR A 62 7.59 4.80 11.89
CA THR A 62 7.14 3.97 10.77
C THR A 62 5.87 3.19 11.13
N GLY A 63 5.78 2.64 12.35
CA GLY A 63 4.57 2.02 12.87
C GLY A 63 3.42 3.02 12.96
N TRP A 64 3.71 4.25 13.38
CA TRP A 64 2.71 5.33 13.38
C TRP A 64 2.25 5.69 11.96
N GLU A 65 3.17 5.91 11.02
CA GLU A 65 2.87 6.24 9.61
C GLU A 65 2.07 5.13 8.93
N CYS A 66 2.47 3.87 9.15
CA CYS A 66 1.74 2.71 8.68
C CYS A 66 0.32 2.68 9.23
N PHE A 67 0.12 2.98 10.52
CA PHE A 67 -1.20 3.00 11.12
C PHE A 67 -2.08 4.11 10.53
N VAL A 68 -1.58 5.35 10.45
CA VAL A 68 -2.41 6.48 9.99
C VAL A 68 -2.66 6.49 8.49
N SER A 69 -1.78 5.87 7.70
CA SER A 69 -1.94 5.77 6.25
C SER A 69 -2.61 4.48 5.78
N SER A 70 -2.86 3.53 6.70
CA SER A 70 -3.44 2.24 6.37
C SER A 70 -4.94 2.35 6.17
N PHE A 71 -5.43 1.72 5.11
CA PHE A 71 -6.86 1.51 4.90
C PHE A 71 -7.10 0.20 4.15
N HIS A 72 -8.35 -0.28 4.22
CA HIS A 72 -8.77 -1.48 3.52
C HIS A 72 -9.16 -1.17 2.08
N LEU A 73 -8.65 -1.94 1.13
CA LEU A 73 -8.89 -1.71 -0.30
C LEU A 73 -10.32 -2.08 -0.70
N GLU A 74 -10.92 -3.06 -0.04
CA GLU A 74 -12.30 -3.47 -0.26
C GLU A 74 -13.33 -2.39 0.11
N ASP A 75 -12.96 -1.41 0.95
CA ASP A 75 -13.83 -0.27 1.28
C ASP A 75 -13.83 0.79 0.18
N ALA A 76 -12.81 0.80 -0.69
CA ALA A 76 -12.61 1.81 -1.73
C ALA A 76 -12.81 1.28 -3.15
N VAL A 77 -12.47 0.01 -3.40
CA VAL A 77 -12.51 -0.64 -4.72
C VAL A 77 -13.82 -1.39 -4.87
N PRO A 78 -14.47 -1.40 -6.07
CA PRO A 78 -15.77 -2.06 -6.27
C PRO A 78 -15.66 -3.59 -6.34
N VAL A 79 -15.30 -4.23 -5.23
CA VAL A 79 -15.22 -5.68 -5.07
C VAL A 79 -16.43 -6.25 -4.33
N LYS A 80 -16.60 -7.56 -4.39
CA LYS A 80 -17.64 -8.27 -3.64
C LYS A 80 -17.05 -9.05 -2.48
N VAL A 81 -17.30 -8.58 -1.26
CA VAL A 81 -17.05 -9.35 -0.03
C VAL A 81 -18.26 -10.25 0.23
N ARG A 82 -18.06 -11.57 0.21
CA ARG A 82 -19.10 -12.56 0.53
C ARG A 82 -18.83 -13.13 1.92
N SER A 83 -19.81 -13.80 2.51
CA SER A 83 -19.61 -14.61 3.70
C SER A 83 -19.42 -16.08 3.33
N SER A 84 -18.46 -16.76 3.97
CA SER A 84 -18.34 -18.22 3.93
C SER A 84 -19.50 -18.88 4.68
N ALA A 85 -19.55 -20.22 4.67
CA ALA A 85 -20.50 -20.97 5.48
C ALA A 85 -20.37 -20.69 6.99
N ASP A 86 -19.16 -20.32 7.44
CA ASP A 86 -18.84 -20.00 8.84
C ASP A 86 -19.00 -18.50 9.16
N GLY A 87 -19.46 -17.69 8.20
CA GLY A 87 -19.68 -16.25 8.37
C GLY A 87 -18.45 -15.37 8.10
N GLU A 88 -17.30 -15.97 7.82
CA GLU A 88 -16.05 -15.25 7.54
C GLU A 88 -16.08 -14.51 6.20
N PRO A 89 -15.47 -13.32 6.07
CA PRO A 89 -15.39 -12.62 4.81
C PRO A 89 -14.54 -13.40 3.79
N VAL A 90 -15.03 -13.47 2.56
CA VAL A 90 -14.38 -14.14 1.43
C VAL A 90 -14.40 -13.22 0.21
N ILE A 91 -13.21 -12.92 -0.29
CA ILE A 91 -12.96 -12.13 -1.49
C ILE A 91 -12.42 -13.05 -2.58
N SER A 92 -13.03 -12.98 -3.77
CA SER A 92 -12.64 -13.82 -4.90
C SER A 92 -11.22 -13.51 -5.38
N GLU A 93 -10.56 -14.47 -6.04
CA GLU A 93 -9.21 -14.24 -6.62
C GLU A 93 -9.21 -13.10 -7.66
N GLU A 94 -10.31 -12.96 -8.42
CA GLU A 94 -10.49 -11.87 -9.38
C GLU A 94 -10.58 -10.51 -8.67
N ASP A 95 -11.37 -10.43 -7.60
CA ASP A 95 -11.51 -9.22 -6.79
C ASP A 95 -10.19 -8.87 -6.05
N GLN A 96 -9.46 -9.87 -5.55
CA GLN A 96 -8.13 -9.67 -4.99
C GLN A 96 -7.17 -9.07 -6.04
N ALA A 97 -7.16 -9.60 -7.27
CA ALA A 97 -6.36 -9.05 -8.35
C ALA A 97 -6.79 -7.62 -8.72
N LEU A 98 -8.08 -7.32 -8.72
CA LEU A 98 -8.60 -5.96 -8.96
C LEU A 98 -8.10 -4.99 -7.88
N MET A 99 -8.16 -5.37 -6.60
CA MET A 99 -7.60 -4.58 -5.50
C MET A 99 -6.10 -4.35 -5.66
N LEU A 100 -5.33 -5.36 -6.05
CA LEU A 100 -3.89 -5.20 -6.31
C LEU A 100 -3.62 -4.19 -7.44
N ARG A 101 -4.39 -4.21 -8.53
CA ARG A 101 -4.23 -3.26 -9.64
C ARG A 101 -4.54 -1.83 -9.22
N HIS A 102 -5.62 -1.62 -8.46
CA HIS A 102 -5.97 -0.32 -7.89
C HIS A 102 -4.91 0.16 -6.88
N GLY A 103 -4.50 -0.72 -5.96
CA GLY A 103 -3.49 -0.42 -4.96
C GLY A 103 -2.14 -0.05 -5.58
N LEU A 104 -1.71 -0.77 -6.63
CA LEU A 104 -0.48 -0.45 -7.36
C LEU A 104 -0.59 0.90 -8.08
N GLY A 105 -1.70 1.16 -8.78
CA GLY A 105 -1.92 2.46 -9.43
C GLY A 105 -1.91 3.63 -8.44
N PHE A 106 -2.56 3.44 -7.29
CA PHE A 106 -2.58 4.40 -6.20
C PHE A 106 -1.19 4.61 -5.58
N ALA A 107 -0.42 3.53 -5.36
CA ALA A 107 0.94 3.60 -4.84
C ALA A 107 1.88 4.44 -5.73
N LEU A 108 1.80 4.25 -7.05
CA LEU A 108 2.59 5.00 -8.01
C LEU A 108 2.28 6.51 -7.95
N GLU A 109 1.00 6.87 -7.75
CA GLU A 109 0.61 8.27 -7.56
C GLU A 109 1.05 8.84 -6.20
N VAL A 110 1.01 8.05 -5.12
CA VAL A 110 1.58 8.46 -3.83
C VAL A 110 3.07 8.78 -3.98
N VAL A 111 3.82 7.91 -4.67
CA VAL A 111 5.23 8.17 -4.99
C VAL A 111 5.41 9.46 -5.79
N ARG A 112 4.58 9.68 -6.82
CA ARG A 112 4.60 10.91 -7.62
C ARG A 112 4.34 12.16 -6.77
N LEU A 113 3.35 12.12 -5.87
CA LEU A 113 3.01 13.22 -4.98
C LEU A 113 4.15 13.54 -4.01
N VAL A 114 4.72 12.52 -3.38
CA VAL A 114 5.85 12.69 -2.44
C VAL A 114 7.09 13.24 -3.15
N ASN A 115 7.37 12.78 -4.37
CA ASN A 115 8.47 13.30 -5.18
C ASN A 115 8.26 14.76 -5.62
N GLY A 116 7.02 15.26 -5.56
CA GLY A 116 6.65 16.64 -5.87
C GLY A 116 6.68 17.60 -4.67
N LEU A 117 7.02 17.13 -3.46
CA LEU A 117 7.18 17.99 -2.28
C LEU A 117 8.42 18.89 -2.41
N ASP A 118 8.44 20.02 -1.69
CA ASP A 118 9.59 20.95 -1.65
C ASP A 118 10.89 20.25 -1.24
N GLU A 119 10.77 19.27 -0.32
CA GLU A 119 11.84 18.36 0.08
C GLU A 119 11.39 16.90 -0.14
N PRO A 120 11.68 16.33 -1.32
CA PRO A 120 11.35 14.94 -1.62
C PRO A 120 12.05 13.97 -0.66
N VAL A 121 11.32 12.93 -0.24
CA VAL A 121 11.84 11.88 0.63
C VAL A 121 11.52 10.51 0.04
N ALA A 122 12.36 9.52 0.36
CA ALA A 122 12.09 8.13 0.01
C ALA A 122 10.84 7.62 0.77
N VAL A 123 9.99 6.88 0.07
CA VAL A 123 8.79 6.24 0.64
C VAL A 123 8.68 4.81 0.22
N ARG A 124 7.95 4.05 1.03
CA ARG A 124 7.52 2.70 0.73
C ARG A 124 6.00 2.61 0.82
N CYS A 125 5.38 2.13 -0.24
CA CYS A 125 3.98 1.73 -0.26
C CYS A 125 3.90 0.20 -0.24
N ILE A 126 3.00 -0.33 0.59
CA ILE A 126 2.77 -1.76 0.74
C ILE A 126 1.31 -2.05 0.41
N ILE A 127 1.11 -2.97 -0.53
CA ILE A 127 -0.21 -3.42 -0.98
C ILE A 127 -0.28 -4.91 -0.72
N ALA A 128 -1.23 -5.33 0.10
CA ALA A 128 -1.45 -6.75 0.39
C ALA A 128 -2.89 -7.13 0.11
N THR A 129 -3.13 -8.32 -0.43
CA THR A 129 -4.48 -8.90 -0.53
C THR A 129 -4.42 -10.37 -0.16
N ASN A 130 -5.44 -10.85 0.52
CA ASN A 130 -5.66 -12.27 0.78
C ASN A 130 -7.15 -12.59 0.60
N THR A 131 -7.58 -13.77 1.05
CA THR A 131 -8.96 -14.22 0.91
C THR A 131 -9.97 -13.44 1.75
N THR A 132 -9.55 -12.65 2.73
CA THR A 132 -10.44 -11.96 3.68
C THR A 132 -10.40 -10.44 3.56
N ASN A 133 -9.28 -9.85 3.15
CA ASN A 133 -9.12 -8.40 3.01
C ASN A 133 -8.05 -8.00 1.98
N GLY A 134 -8.05 -6.72 1.64
CA GLY A 134 -6.96 -6.00 1.00
C GLY A 134 -6.51 -4.82 1.85
N THR A 135 -5.22 -4.53 1.91
CA THR A 135 -4.69 -3.39 2.65
C THR A 135 -3.75 -2.58 1.77
N PHE A 136 -3.85 -1.26 1.88
CA PHE A 136 -2.84 -0.32 1.43
C PHE A 136 -2.29 0.41 2.65
N ARG A 137 -0.98 0.65 2.68
CA ARG A 137 -0.33 1.56 3.63
C ARG A 137 0.94 2.13 3.03
N PHE A 138 1.41 3.26 3.54
CA PHE A 138 2.72 3.78 3.17
C PHE A 138 3.44 4.42 4.37
N HIS A 139 4.75 4.54 4.25
CA HIS A 139 5.55 5.26 5.22
C HIS A 139 6.78 5.85 4.56
N ARG A 140 7.44 6.78 5.25
CA ARG A 140 8.76 7.25 4.83
C ARG A 140 9.77 6.12 5.00
N ALA A 141 10.58 5.88 3.97
CA ALA A 141 11.70 4.96 4.05
C ALA A 141 12.90 5.68 4.69
N ARG A 142 13.28 5.29 5.92
CA ARG A 142 14.42 5.89 6.63
C ARG A 142 15.64 4.96 6.63
N PRO A 143 16.87 5.50 6.54
CA PRO A 143 18.08 4.70 6.69
C PRO A 143 18.14 4.02 8.06
N GLY A 144 18.51 2.73 8.08
CA GLY A 144 18.73 1.98 9.33
C GLY A 144 17.47 1.46 10.02
N GLU A 145 16.26 1.74 9.51
CA GLU A 145 15.05 1.10 10.00
C GLU A 145 15.03 -0.39 9.63
N PRO A 146 14.59 -1.27 10.55
CA PRO A 146 14.69 -2.71 10.37
C PRO A 146 13.84 -3.19 9.18
N SER A 147 14.45 -4.08 8.38
CA SER A 147 13.95 -4.58 7.10
C SER A 147 12.75 -5.52 7.18
N TRP A 148 12.03 -5.63 8.30
CA TRP A 148 10.83 -6.47 8.35
C TRP A 148 9.66 -5.89 7.54
N GLN A 149 9.77 -4.62 7.12
CA GLN A 149 8.92 -3.98 6.09
C GLN A 149 9.61 -3.94 4.71
N ALA A 150 10.81 -4.49 4.63
CA ALA A 150 11.73 -4.57 3.49
C ALA A 150 12.21 -6.03 3.34
N THR A 151 11.33 -7.02 3.55
CA THR A 151 11.80 -8.41 3.57
C THR A 151 12.43 -8.74 2.23
N ASN A 152 13.71 -9.14 2.27
CA ASN A 152 14.42 -9.71 1.12
C ASN A 152 13.73 -10.97 0.58
N ASP A 153 12.77 -11.51 1.33
CA ASP A 153 11.91 -12.63 0.96
C ASP A 153 10.44 -12.25 1.15
N LEU A 154 9.85 -11.54 0.19
CA LEU A 154 8.41 -11.28 0.15
C LEU A 154 7.59 -12.57 -0.07
N ASP A 155 8.21 -13.66 -0.53
CA ASP A 155 7.54 -14.95 -0.75
C ASP A 155 7.32 -15.71 0.56
N SER A 156 7.98 -15.34 1.66
CA SER A 156 7.62 -15.80 3.00
C SER A 156 6.14 -15.55 3.34
N TYR A 157 5.58 -14.39 2.93
CA TYR A 157 4.17 -14.06 3.10
C TYR A 157 3.22 -14.93 2.26
N ALA A 158 3.71 -15.55 1.19
CA ALA A 158 2.95 -16.50 0.41
C ALA A 158 2.87 -17.88 1.09
N ARG A 159 3.74 -18.14 2.08
CA ARG A 159 3.80 -19.40 2.85
C ARG A 159 2.96 -19.36 4.13
N GLU A 160 2.55 -18.18 4.58
CA GLU A 160 1.62 -18.01 5.71
C GLU A 160 0.17 -18.30 5.29
N TRP A 161 -0.69 -18.67 6.24
CA TRP A 161 -2.12 -18.86 5.98
C TRP A 161 -2.94 -17.75 6.67
N PRO A 162 -3.78 -17.00 5.94
CA PRO A 162 -4.00 -17.10 4.49
C PRO A 162 -2.81 -16.55 3.69
N ALA A 163 -2.53 -17.18 2.54
CA ALA A 163 -1.43 -16.75 1.66
C ALA A 163 -1.66 -15.32 1.18
N GLN A 164 -0.69 -14.44 1.42
CA GLN A 164 -0.81 -13.04 1.05
C GLN A 164 -0.17 -12.78 -0.31
N LYS A 165 -0.89 -12.07 -1.17
CA LYS A 165 -0.35 -11.44 -2.37
C LYS A 165 0.16 -10.06 -1.97
N LEU A 166 1.47 -9.83 -2.14
CA LEU A 166 2.14 -8.64 -1.61
C LEU A 166 2.92 -7.90 -2.70
N ILE A 167 2.70 -6.60 -2.79
CA ILE A 167 3.43 -5.67 -3.64
C ILE A 167 4.04 -4.59 -2.75
N VAL A 168 5.31 -4.29 -3.00
CA VAL A 168 6.04 -3.20 -2.35
C VAL A 168 6.50 -2.26 -3.47
N VAL A 169 6.12 -0.99 -3.36
CA VAL A 169 6.53 0.08 -4.28
C VAL A 169 7.37 1.06 -3.48
N ASP A 170 8.63 1.20 -3.88
CA ASP A 170 9.60 2.05 -3.18
C ASP A 170 10.00 3.23 -4.06
N SER A 171 10.20 4.39 -3.42
CA SER A 171 10.87 5.55 -4.03
C SER A 171 12.22 5.81 -3.35
N GLY A 172 13.15 6.38 -4.11
CA GLY A 172 14.52 6.67 -3.64
C GLY A 172 15.54 5.61 -4.07
N PRO A 173 16.82 5.76 -3.65
CA PRO A 173 17.89 4.88 -4.09
C PRO A 173 17.67 3.43 -3.63
N ALA A 174 18.05 2.47 -4.48
CA ALA A 174 17.93 1.03 -4.21
C ALA A 174 18.59 0.59 -2.89
N SER A 175 19.55 1.36 -2.37
CA SER A 175 20.16 1.17 -1.05
C SER A 175 19.18 1.29 0.13
N LEU A 176 17.98 1.81 -0.09
CA LEU A 176 16.86 1.85 0.87
C LEU A 176 15.86 0.70 0.66
N GLY A 177 16.18 -0.26 -0.23
CA GLY A 177 15.36 -1.43 -0.55
C GLY A 177 14.59 -1.35 -1.87
N GLY A 178 14.78 -0.29 -2.66
CA GLY A 178 13.97 -0.02 -3.84
C GLY A 178 14.03 -1.08 -4.93
N THR A 179 12.88 -1.65 -5.29
CA THR A 179 12.68 -2.30 -6.59
C THR A 179 12.39 -1.20 -7.63
N PRO A 180 13.06 -1.17 -8.80
CA PRO A 180 12.71 -0.23 -9.85
C PRO A 180 11.35 -0.63 -10.45
N TRP A 181 10.34 0.21 -10.26
CA TRP A 181 9.04 0.12 -10.91
C TRP A 181 8.89 1.27 -11.89
#